data_AF-A0A973ECP9-F1
#
_entry.id   AF-A0A973ECP9-F1
#
_cell.length_a   1.000
_cell.length_b   1.000
_cell.length_c   1.000
_cell.angle_alpha   90.00
_cell.angle_beta   90.00
_cell.angle_gamma   90.00
#
_symmetry.space_group_name_H-M   'P 1'
#
loop_
_entity.id
_entity.type
_entity.pdbx_description
1 polymer ?
#
loop_
_entity_poly.entity_id
_entity_poly.type
_entity_poly.pdbx_seq_one_letter_code
_entity_poly.pdbx_strand_id
1 'polypeptide(L)'
;MNPWLLGALGLVAIAVGLLWPRLRLRAALRRPFPDAWEAFLHQNLPVYQQLSTQEQQQLRQHTKQFLHEKLFSGAGGLEINDEIRVTIAASACLLVLKRASVFPGLRYIVVYPS
;
A
#
# COMPACT_ATOMS: atom_id res chain seq x y z
N MET A 1 21.08 40.18 -4.17
CA MET A 1 20.48 38.82 -4.23
C MET A 1 20.39 38.31 -2.80
N ASN A 2 19.19 38.26 -2.21
CA ASN A 2 19.06 38.12 -0.75
C ASN A 2 19.36 36.69 -0.29
N PRO A 3 20.43 36.45 0.50
CA PRO A 3 20.85 35.10 0.91
C PRO A 3 19.79 34.37 1.76
N TRP A 4 18.95 35.13 2.46
CA TRP A 4 17.81 34.63 3.22
C TRP A 4 16.75 33.93 2.36
N LEU A 5 16.54 34.38 1.11
CA LEU A 5 15.58 33.76 0.19
C LEU A 5 16.06 32.39 -0.29
N LEU A 6 17.37 32.22 -0.50
CA LEU A 6 17.96 30.94 -0.89
C LEU A 6 17.90 29.92 0.24
N GLY A 7 18.17 30.33 1.49
CA GLY A 7 18.02 29.48 2.67
C GLY A 7 16.57 29.03 2.91
N ALA A 8 15.62 29.96 2.78
CA ALA A 8 14.19 29.64 2.90
C ALA A 8 13.71 28.67 1.82
N LEU A 9 14.14 28.86 0.55
CA LEU A 9 13.83 27.93 -0.55
C LEU A 9 14.37 26.52 -0.29
N GLY A 10 15.59 26.40 0.23
CA GLY A 10 16.19 25.12 0.59
C GLY A 10 15.39 24.39 1.68
N LEU A 11 15.00 25.10 2.75
CA LEU A 11 14.19 24.54 3.84
C LEU A 11 12.81 24.10 3.35
N VAL A 12 12.16 24.89 2.49
CA VAL A 12 10.87 24.52 1.88
C VAL A 12 11.02 23.28 1.02
N ALA A 13 12.05 23.18 0.17
CA ALA A 13 12.29 22.01 -0.65
C ALA A 13 12.49 20.73 0.19
N ILE A 14 13.26 20.82 1.28
CA ILE A 14 13.47 19.72 2.23
C ILE A 14 12.16 19.32 2.91
N ALA A 15 11.40 20.29 3.43
CA ALA A 15 10.13 20.04 4.08
C ALA A 15 9.11 19.40 3.12
N VAL A 16 9.03 19.89 1.88
CA VAL A 16 8.19 19.31 0.83
C VAL A 16 8.63 17.87 0.55
N GLY A 17 9.91 17.61 0.32
CA GLY A 17 10.43 16.25 0.06
C GLY A 17 10.11 15.26 1.18
N LEU A 18 10.16 15.71 2.44
CA LEU A 18 9.88 14.87 3.62
C LEU A 18 8.37 14.68 3.89
N LEU A 19 7.54 15.70 3.62
CA LEU A 19 6.11 15.68 3.95
C LEU A 19 5.24 15.13 2.82
N TRP A 20 5.62 15.36 1.57
CA TRP A 20 4.88 14.93 0.38
C TRP A 20 4.49 13.45 0.34
N PRO A 21 5.39 12.48 0.58
CA PRO A 21 5.02 11.06 0.55
C PRO A 21 4.00 10.71 1.64
N ARG A 22 4.12 11.31 2.83
CA ARG A 22 3.17 11.11 3.93
C ARG A 22 1.79 11.64 3.59
N LEU A 23 1.72 12.81 2.94
CA LEU A 23 0.45 13.41 2.51
C LEU A 23 -0.22 12.61 1.41
N ARG A 24 0.54 12.13 0.42
CA ARG A 24 0.02 11.29 -0.67
C ARG A 24 -0.54 9.97 -0.16
N LEU A 25 0.17 9.31 0.76
CA LEU A 25 -0.33 8.10 1.39
C LEU A 25 -1.62 8.36 2.16
N ARG A 26 -1.68 9.43 2.97
CA ARG A 26 -2.90 9.81 3.70
C ARG A 26 -4.08 10.03 2.76
N ALA A 27 -3.88 10.68 1.61
CA ALA A 27 -4.92 10.87 0.62
C ALA A 27 -5.40 9.54 0.00
N ALA A 28 -4.48 8.63 -0.32
CA ALA A 28 -4.82 7.30 -0.83
C ALA A 28 -5.60 6.46 0.20
N LEU A 29 -5.19 6.51 1.48
CA LEU A 29 -5.83 5.77 2.57
C LEU A 29 -7.23 6.27 2.91
N ARG A 30 -7.57 7.53 2.65
CA ARG A 30 -8.92 8.09 2.88
C ARG A 30 -10.01 7.58 1.94
N ARG A 31 -9.64 7.07 0.77
CA ARG A 31 -10.64 6.51 -0.18
C ARG A 31 -11.37 5.30 0.45
N PRO A 32 -12.63 5.02 0.11
CA PRO A 32 -13.24 3.76 0.52
C PRO A 32 -12.44 2.57 -0.02
N PHE A 33 -12.53 1.42 0.66
CA PHE A 33 -12.03 0.16 0.11
C PHE A 33 -13.03 -0.30 -0.96
N PRO A 34 -12.62 -0.52 -2.22
CA PRO A 34 -13.56 -0.87 -3.29
C PRO A 34 -14.25 -2.22 -3.03
N ASP A 35 -15.54 -2.33 -3.37
CA ASP A 35 -16.32 -3.55 -3.16
C ASP A 35 -15.76 -4.75 -3.95
N ALA A 36 -15.23 -4.51 -5.16
CA ALA A 36 -14.56 -5.54 -5.95
C ALA A 36 -13.34 -6.12 -5.21
N TRP A 37 -12.60 -5.28 -4.49
CA TRP A 37 -11.47 -5.75 -3.70
C TRP A 37 -11.93 -6.54 -2.48
N GLU A 38 -13.04 -6.15 -1.84
CA GLU A 38 -13.64 -6.90 -0.74
C GLU A 38 -14.03 -8.32 -1.20
N ALA A 39 -14.63 -8.42 -2.39
CA ALA A 39 -14.97 -9.70 -3.00
C ALA A 39 -13.75 -10.61 -3.21
N PHE A 40 -12.60 -10.05 -3.61
CA PHE A 40 -11.35 -10.83 -3.73
C PHE A 40 -10.85 -11.32 -2.38
N LEU A 41 -10.97 -10.52 -1.31
CA LEU A 41 -10.60 -10.95 0.04
C LEU A 41 -11.47 -12.14 0.50
N HIS A 42 -12.78 -12.06 0.27
CA HIS A 42 -13.70 -13.13 0.65
C HIS A 42 -13.48 -14.43 -0.13
N GLN A 43 -13.12 -14.33 -1.42
CA GLN A 43 -12.91 -15.49 -2.28
C GLN A 43 -11.54 -16.13 -2.08
N ASN A 44 -10.48 -15.32 -2.02
CA ASN A 44 -9.11 -15.81 -2.10
C ASN A 44 -8.41 -15.94 -0.74
N LEU A 45 -8.95 -15.31 0.33
CA LEU A 45 -8.42 -15.41 1.70
C LEU A 45 -9.50 -15.98 2.66
N PRO A 46 -9.63 -17.30 2.79
CA PRO A 46 -10.60 -17.91 3.72
C PRO A 46 -10.47 -17.42 5.17
N VAL A 47 -9.24 -17.13 5.60
CA VAL A 47 -8.94 -16.57 6.94
C VAL A 47 -9.61 -15.20 7.18
N TYR A 48 -9.91 -14.45 6.11
CA TYR A 48 -10.51 -13.13 6.21
C TYR A 48 -11.84 -13.14 6.96
N GLN A 49 -12.65 -14.18 6.71
CA GLN A 49 -13.96 -14.36 7.34
C GLN A 49 -13.88 -14.71 8.82
N GLN A 50 -12.72 -15.19 9.27
CA GLN A 50 -12.48 -15.56 10.67
C GLN A 50 -11.95 -14.38 11.50
N LEU A 51 -11.53 -13.30 10.85
CA LEU A 51 -11.04 -12.10 11.52
C LEU A 51 -12.20 -11.31 12.14
N SER A 52 -11.94 -10.69 13.29
CA SER A 52 -12.86 -9.71 13.86
C SER A 52 -13.05 -8.50 12.93
N THR A 53 -14.14 -7.75 13.09
CA THR A 53 -14.41 -6.55 12.27
C THR A 53 -13.27 -5.53 12.34
N GLN A 54 -12.62 -5.40 13.50
CA GLN A 54 -11.47 -4.51 13.68
C GLN A 54 -10.24 -5.00 12.90
N GLU A 55 -9.95 -6.30 12.96
CA GLU A 55 -8.85 -6.92 12.22
C GLU A 55 -9.08 -6.86 10.70
N GLN A 56 -10.32 -7.07 10.24
CA GLN A 56 -10.68 -6.89 8.83
C GLN A 56 -10.45 -5.45 8.37
N GLN A 57 -10.85 -4.46 9.18
CA GLN A 57 -10.61 -3.05 8.88
C GLN A 57 -9.11 -2.72 8.83
N GLN A 58 -8.33 -3.24 9.77
CA GLN A 58 -6.88 -3.04 9.80
C GLN A 58 -6.21 -3.70 8.58
N LEU A 59 -6.64 -4.91 8.21
CA LEU A 59 -6.13 -5.60 7.02
C LEU A 59 -6.43 -4.80 5.75
N ARG A 60 -7.66 -4.27 5.60
CA ARG A 60 -8.01 -3.40 4.45
C ARG A 60 -7.14 -2.15 4.39
N GLN A 61 -6.86 -1.52 5.53
CA GLN A 61 -5.97 -0.35 5.60
C GLN A 61 -4.54 -0.70 5.20
N HIS A 62 -3.97 -1.78 5.75
CA HIS A 62 -2.63 -2.26 5.39
C HIS A 62 -2.55 -2.65 3.91
N THR A 63 -3.58 -3.33 3.38
CA THR A 63 -3.67 -3.72 1.97
C THR A 63 -3.64 -2.50 1.07
N LYS A 64 -4.41 -1.45 1.38
CA LYS A 64 -4.36 -0.19 0.63
C LYS A 64 -3.00 0.49 0.69
N GLN A 65 -2.38 0.53 1.87
CA GLN A 65 -1.03 1.08 2.02
C GLN A 65 -0.04 0.30 1.14
N PHE A 66 -0.08 -1.02 1.21
CA PHE A 66 0.77 -1.91 0.41
C PHE A 66 0.58 -1.66 -1.08
N LEU A 67 -0.66 -1.63 -1.57
CA LEU A 67 -0.98 -1.38 -2.98
C LEU A 67 -0.54 0.01 -3.47
N HIS A 68 -0.48 1.00 -2.57
CA HIS A 68 0.00 2.34 -2.89
C HIS A 68 1.52 2.43 -2.92
N GLU A 69 2.20 1.74 -2.01
CA GLU A 69 3.65 1.84 -1.83
C GLU A 69 4.44 0.86 -2.71
N LYS A 70 3.86 -0.28 -3.08
CA LYS A 70 4.55 -1.36 -3.78
C LYS A 70 4.19 -1.37 -5.27
N LEU A 71 5.21 -1.65 -6.07
CA LEU A 71 5.09 -1.80 -7.52
C LEU A 71 5.04 -3.29 -7.87
N PHE A 72 4.04 -3.66 -8.67
CA PHE A 72 3.83 -5.02 -9.13
C PHE A 72 4.19 -5.12 -10.61
N SER A 73 4.91 -6.18 -10.98
CA SER A 73 5.17 -6.52 -12.37
C SER A 73 5.01 -8.01 -12.60
N GLY A 74 4.45 -8.38 -13.74
CA GLY A 74 4.36 -9.77 -14.17
C GLY A 74 5.55 -10.14 -15.02
N ALA A 75 6.05 -11.36 -14.85
CA ALA A 75 7.08 -11.95 -15.68
C ALA A 75 6.46 -13.01 -16.60
N GLY A 76 7.17 -13.40 -17.67
CA GLY A 76 6.74 -14.49 -18.54
C GLY A 76 5.41 -14.25 -19.27
N GLY A 77 5.05 -13.00 -19.55
CA GLY A 77 3.79 -12.64 -20.21
C GLY A 77 2.56 -12.58 -19.29
N LEU A 78 2.73 -12.78 -17.98
CA LEU A 78 1.65 -12.61 -17.02
C LEU A 78 1.26 -11.14 -16.90
N GLU A 79 -0.01 -10.83 -17.15
CA GLU A 79 -0.57 -9.51 -16.90
C GLU A 79 -1.02 -9.38 -15.44
N ILE A 80 -0.59 -8.29 -14.78
CA ILE A 80 -0.98 -8.03 -13.40
C ILE A 80 -2.32 -7.30 -13.38
N ASN A 81 -3.35 -7.97 -12.87
CA ASN A 81 -4.66 -7.40 -12.61
C ASN A 81 -4.87 -7.07 -11.12
N ASP A 82 -5.99 -6.43 -10.80
CA ASP A 82 -6.29 -6.03 -9.42
C ASP A 82 -6.54 -7.22 -8.49
N GLU A 83 -7.11 -8.33 -8.97
CA GLU A 83 -7.32 -9.53 -8.17
C GLU A 83 -5.98 -10.09 -7.65
N ILE A 84 -4.98 -10.24 -8.54
CA ILE A 84 -3.64 -10.70 -8.19
C ILE A 84 -3.02 -9.74 -7.16
N ARG A 85 -3.07 -8.43 -7.43
CA ARG A 85 -2.46 -7.41 -6.57
C ARG A 85 -3.06 -7.41 -5.18
N VAL A 86 -4.40 -7.39 -5.09
CA VAL A 86 -5.14 -7.35 -3.82
C VAL A 86 -4.90 -8.63 -3.03
N THR A 87 -4.96 -9.79 -3.67
CA THR A 87 -4.75 -11.09 -3.02
C THR A 87 -3.35 -11.19 -2.43
N ILE A 88 -2.30 -10.84 -3.19
CA ILE A 88 -0.91 -10.84 -2.71
C ILE A 88 -0.74 -9.82 -1.57
N ALA A 89 -1.24 -8.59 -1.75
CA ALA A 89 -1.11 -7.53 -0.77
C ALA A 89 -1.76 -7.92 0.57
N ALA A 90 -3.00 -8.43 0.53
CA ALA A 90 -3.72 -8.85 1.73
C ALA A 90 -3.05 -10.04 2.41
N SER A 91 -2.59 -11.03 1.64
CA SER A 91 -1.87 -12.20 2.19
C SER A 91 -0.59 -11.78 2.91
N ALA A 92 0.19 -10.87 2.30
CA ALA A 92 1.39 -10.31 2.95
C ALA A 92 1.01 -9.49 4.20
N CYS A 93 -0.02 -8.66 4.13
CA CYS A 93 -0.46 -7.81 5.24
C CYS A 93 -1.00 -8.60 6.43
N LEU A 94 -1.52 -9.81 6.22
CA LEU A 94 -1.92 -10.73 7.28
C LEU A 94 -0.76 -11.03 8.24
N LEU A 95 0.45 -11.24 7.70
CA LEU A 95 1.65 -11.56 8.48
C LEU A 95 2.13 -10.40 9.36
N VAL A 96 1.73 -9.17 9.03
CA VAL A 96 2.11 -7.96 9.73
C VAL A 96 0.90 -7.22 10.33
N LEU A 97 -0.24 -7.90 10.47
CA LEU A 97 -1.51 -7.27 10.87
C LEU A 97 -1.37 -6.49 12.19
N LYS A 98 -0.65 -7.03 13.17
CA LYS A 98 -0.43 -6.40 14.48
C LYS A 98 0.82 -5.52 14.55
N ARG A 99 1.41 -5.14 13.42
CA ARG A 99 2.60 -4.28 13.34
C ARG A 99 2.25 -2.91 12.79
N ALA A 100 3.05 -1.91 13.16
CA ALA A 100 2.83 -0.52 12.75
C ALA A 100 3.29 -0.22 11.31
N SER A 101 4.15 -1.06 10.71
CA SER A 101 4.72 -0.82 9.39
C SER A 101 4.51 -2.00 8.44
N VAL A 102 4.23 -1.66 7.19
CA VAL A 102 3.91 -2.61 6.12
C VAL A 102 5.12 -2.75 5.20
N PHE A 103 5.99 -3.73 5.50
CA PHE A 103 7.17 -4.09 4.71
C PHE A 103 7.98 -2.88 4.18
N PRO A 104 8.61 -2.06 5.05
CA PRO A 104 9.25 -0.80 4.64
C PRO A 104 10.42 -0.99 3.66
N GLY A 105 11.10 -2.14 3.68
CA GLY A 105 12.19 -2.47 2.76
C GLY A 105 11.74 -3.03 1.41
N LEU A 106 10.47 -3.43 1.27
CA LEU A 106 9.93 -3.98 0.02
C LEU A 106 9.45 -2.84 -0.88
N ARG A 107 9.81 -2.89 -2.16
CA ARG A 107 9.35 -1.93 -3.18
C ARG A 107 8.79 -2.60 -4.42
N TYR A 108 9.42 -3.66 -4.89
CA TYR A 108 9.05 -4.35 -6.13
C TYR A 108 8.62 -5.78 -5.84
N ILE A 109 7.57 -6.20 -6.51
CA ILE A 109 7.01 -7.54 -6.43
C ILE A 109 6.88 -8.05 -7.87
N VAL A 110 7.66 -9.08 -8.18
CA VAL A 110 7.66 -9.72 -9.50
C VAL A 110 6.91 -11.03 -9.39
N VAL A 111 5.82 -11.17 -10.14
CA VAL A 111 4.98 -12.38 -10.15
C VAL A 111 5.30 -13.20 -11.38
N TYR A 112 5.59 -14.47 -11.19
CA TYR A 112 5.85 -15.42 -12.26
C TYR A 112 4.63 -16.34 -12.46
N PRO A 113 4.36 -16.77 -13.71
CA PRO A 113 3.40 -17.85 -13.95
C PRO A 113 3.93 -19.16 -13.38
N SER A 114 3.00 -20.05 -13.01
CA SER A 114 3.29 -21.44 -12.60
C SER A 114 3.55 -22.33 -13.80
#